data_AF-A0A940QYK7-F1
#
_entry.id   AF-A0A940QYK7-F1
#
_cell.length_a   1.000
_cell.length_b   1.000
_cell.length_c   1.000
_cell.angle_alpha   90.00
_cell.angle_beta   90.00
_cell.angle_gamma   90.00
#
_symmetry.space_group_name_H-M   'P 1'
#
loop_
_entity.id
_entity.type
_entity.pdbx_description
1 polymer ?
#
loop_
_entity_poly.entity_id
_entity_poly.type
_entity_poly.pdbx_seq_one_letter_code
_entity_poly.pdbx_strand_id
1 'polypeptide(L)'
;MINRNHLLIAVITSLIFCNVYSQNPLIRNQFTADPTARVFGDRIYVFPSHDILATEGKGRPGWFCMEDYHVFSSDDLTDWKDHGMIVTQNEVPWVRPNSY
;
A
#
# COMPACT_ATOMS: atom_id res chain seq x y z
N MET A 1 -41.31 24.95 -14.23
CA MET A 1 -40.12 25.01 -15.11
C MET A 1 -38.94 25.52 -14.27
N ILE A 2 -37.88 24.74 -14.09
CA ILE A 2 -36.70 25.19 -13.33
C ILE A 2 -35.92 26.17 -14.22
N ASN A 3 -35.58 27.34 -13.68
CA ASN A 3 -34.78 28.34 -14.37
C ASN A 3 -33.36 27.81 -14.62
N ARG A 4 -32.86 27.96 -15.86
CA ARG A 4 -31.50 27.58 -16.27
C ARG A 4 -30.41 28.13 -15.35
N ASN A 5 -30.59 29.35 -14.82
CA ASN A 5 -29.63 29.98 -13.91
C ASN A 5 -29.61 29.30 -12.53
N HIS A 6 -30.78 28.87 -12.02
CA HIS A 6 -30.85 28.10 -10.77
C HIS A 6 -30.25 26.71 -10.93
N LEU A 7 -30.42 26.08 -12.09
CA LEU A 7 -29.78 24.80 -12.41
C LEU A 7 -28.25 24.93 -12.46
N LEU A 8 -27.74 25.97 -13.12
CA LEU A 8 -26.30 26.27 -13.18
C LEU A 8 -25.69 26.50 -11.79
N ILE A 9 -26.35 27.29 -10.95
CA ILE A 9 -25.89 27.55 -9.59
C ILE A 9 -25.86 26.24 -8.79
N ALA A 10 -26.92 25.42 -8.85
CA ALA A 10 -26.97 24.14 -8.14
C ALA A 10 -25.84 23.18 -8.56
N VAL A 11 -25.51 23.12 -9.87
CA VAL A 11 -24.39 22.30 -10.36
C VAL A 11 -23.04 22.81 -9.85
N ILE A 12 -22.81 24.13 -9.91
CA ILE A 12 -21.55 24.73 -9.41
C ILE A 12 -21.40 24.50 -7.91
N THR A 13 -22.47 24.69 -7.14
CA THR A 13 -22.47 24.43 -5.69
C THR A 13 -22.17 22.95 -5.40
N SER A 14 -22.79 22.02 -6.14
CA SER A 14 -22.52 20.58 -6.00
C SER A 14 -21.07 20.22 -6.31
N LEU A 15 -20.45 20.88 -7.30
CA LEU A 15 -19.05 20.64 -7.65
C LEU A 15 -18.09 21.18 -6.58
N ILE A 16 -18.41 22.33 -5.97
CA ILE A 16 -17.59 22.93 -4.89
C ILE A 16 -17.60 22.05 -3.63
N PHE A 17 -18.68 21.32 -3.36
CA PHE A 17 -18.79 20.43 -2.20
C PHE A 17 -18.34 18.97 -2.48
N CYS A 18 -17.86 18.66 -3.68
CA CYS A 18 -17.36 17.32 -4.00
C CYS A 18 -15.92 17.16 -3.49
N ASN A 19 -15.74 16.38 -2.42
CA ASN A 19 -14.42 16.01 -1.93
C ASN A 19 -13.86 14.86 -2.79
N VAL A 20 -12.64 15.01 -3.29
CA VAL A 20 -11.90 13.96 -3.99
C VAL A 20 -10.76 13.50 -3.08
N TYR A 21 -10.68 12.20 -2.80
CA TYR A 21 -9.62 11.61 -1.98
C TYR A 21 -8.55 10.97 -2.86
N SER A 22 -7.29 11.10 -2.45
CA SER A 22 -6.19 10.34 -3.04
C SER A 22 -6.36 8.85 -2.76
N GLN A 23 -6.13 7.99 -3.76
CA GLN A 23 -6.00 6.55 -3.55
C GLN A 23 -4.74 6.20 -2.76
N ASN A 24 -3.68 7.01 -2.88
CA ASN A 24 -2.40 6.76 -2.21
C ASN A 24 -2.40 7.18 -0.73
N PRO A 25 -1.62 6.47 0.11
CA PRO A 25 -0.83 5.28 -0.22
C PRO A 25 -1.72 4.05 -0.47
N LEU A 26 -1.28 3.16 -1.37
CA LEU A 26 -2.00 1.95 -1.78
C LEU A 26 -2.17 0.97 -0.61
N ILE A 27 -1.21 0.96 0.32
CA ILE A 27 -1.17 0.13 1.53
C ILE A 27 -1.15 1.09 2.72
N ARG A 28 -2.09 0.91 3.67
CA ARG A 28 -2.36 1.89 4.74
C ARG A 28 -2.17 1.34 6.15
N ASN A 29 -2.03 0.03 6.29
CA ASN A 29 -1.97 -0.68 7.57
C ASN A 29 -0.56 -1.16 7.97
N GLN A 30 0.43 -1.01 7.09
CA GLN A 30 1.83 -1.37 7.30
C GLN A 30 2.73 -0.44 6.47
N PHE A 31 4.01 -0.34 6.84
CA PHE A 31 4.99 0.42 6.08
C PHE A 31 5.63 -0.47 5.01
N THR A 32 5.78 0.07 3.82
CA THR A 32 6.27 -0.67 2.66
C THR A 32 7.23 0.17 1.83
N ALA A 33 8.33 -0.41 1.37
CA ALA A 33 9.29 0.24 0.47
C ALA A 33 9.65 -0.67 -0.72
N ASP A 34 10.46 -0.14 -1.64
CA ASP A 34 11.05 -0.86 -2.78
C ASP A 34 10.07 -1.71 -3.62
N PRO A 35 8.90 -1.16 -4.04
CA PRO A 35 7.86 -1.95 -4.66
C PRO A 35 8.31 -2.50 -6.03
N THR A 36 8.24 -3.81 -6.18
CA THR A 36 8.33 -4.46 -7.50
C THR A 36 6.93 -4.84 -7.96
N ALA A 37 6.48 -4.30 -9.09
CA ALA A 37 5.20 -4.66 -9.70
C ALA A 37 5.38 -5.71 -10.81
N ARG A 38 4.47 -6.70 -10.85
CA ARG A 38 4.37 -7.72 -11.90
C ARG A 38 2.91 -8.00 -12.22
N VAL A 39 2.62 -8.29 -13.49
CA VAL A 39 1.29 -8.72 -13.92
C VAL A 39 1.32 -10.23 -14.10
N PHE A 40 0.38 -10.92 -13.46
CA PHE A 40 0.15 -12.35 -13.64
C PHE A 40 -1.32 -12.55 -14.03
N GLY A 41 -1.57 -13.03 -15.25
CA GLY A 41 -2.92 -13.03 -15.82
C GLY A 41 -3.43 -11.60 -15.96
N ASP A 42 -4.66 -11.36 -15.48
CA ASP A 42 -5.32 -10.05 -15.53
C ASP A 42 -5.15 -9.22 -14.24
N ARG A 43 -4.25 -9.65 -13.34
CA ARG A 43 -4.07 -9.05 -12.00
C ARG A 43 -2.66 -8.52 -11.82
N ILE A 44 -2.53 -7.32 -11.25
CA ILE A 44 -1.24 -6.78 -10.82
C ILE A 44 -0.91 -7.27 -9.42
N TYR A 45 0.36 -7.60 -9.20
CA TYR A 45 0.93 -7.97 -7.92
C TYR A 45 2.07 -7.03 -7.58
N VAL A 46 2.12 -6.57 -6.34
CA VAL A 46 3.17 -5.69 -5.81
C VAL A 46 3.88 -6.43 -4.68
N PHE A 47 5.20 -6.51 -4.81
CA PHE A 47 6.13 -7.16 -3.88
C PHE A 47 7.04 -6.08 -3.27
N PRO A 48 6.60 -5.38 -2.22
CA PRO A 48 7.43 -4.43 -1.49
C PRO A 48 8.20 -5.13 -0.35
N SER A 49 9.20 -4.46 0.22
CA SER A 49 9.68 -4.78 1.56
C SER A 49 8.61 -4.46 2.62
N HIS A 50 8.63 -5.17 3.76
CA HIS A 50 7.87 -4.79 4.95
C HIS A 50 8.79 -4.07 5.94
N ASP A 51 8.69 -2.74 5.96
CA ASP A 51 9.52 -1.90 6.82
C ASP A 51 8.93 -1.86 8.24
N ILE A 52 9.78 -2.11 9.23
CA ILE A 52 9.40 -2.09 10.65
C ILE A 52 10.34 -1.18 11.45
N LEU A 53 9.90 -0.78 12.64
CA LEU A 53 10.77 -0.04 13.55
C LEU A 53 11.76 -1.02 14.20
N ALA A 54 13.04 -0.65 14.22
CA ALA A 54 14.04 -1.34 15.01
C ALA A 54 13.66 -1.32 16.49
N THR A 55 13.88 -2.43 17.19
CA THR A 55 13.64 -2.56 18.64
C THR A 55 14.95 -2.90 19.36
N GLU A 56 14.95 -2.90 20.69
CA GLU A 56 16.14 -3.33 21.42
C GLU A 56 16.55 -4.75 21.02
N GLY A 57 17.82 -4.91 20.59
CA GLY A 57 18.36 -6.18 20.13
C GLY A 57 17.91 -6.65 18.74
N LYS A 58 17.11 -5.86 18.00
CA LYS A 58 16.67 -6.16 16.62
C LYS A 58 16.75 -4.93 15.73
N GLY A 59 17.51 -5.03 14.66
CA GLY A 59 17.76 -3.93 13.74
C GLY A 59 18.65 -2.84 14.32
N ARG A 60 18.93 -1.85 13.47
CA ARG A 60 19.70 -0.66 13.83
C ARG A 60 18.77 0.55 13.83
N PRO A 61 18.63 1.28 14.95
CA PRO A 61 17.84 2.52 14.98
C PRO A 61 18.29 3.51 13.89
N GLY A 62 17.34 4.01 13.11
CA GLY A 62 17.60 4.92 11.99
C GLY A 62 18.16 4.25 10.73
N TRP A 63 18.02 2.93 10.59
CA TRP A 63 18.42 2.15 9.42
C TRP A 63 17.27 1.31 8.87
N PHE A 64 17.49 0.65 7.74
CA PHE A 64 16.56 -0.33 7.17
C PHE A 64 16.41 -1.53 8.12
N CYS A 65 15.16 -1.90 8.41
CA CYS A 65 14.80 -3.00 9.29
C CYS A 65 13.55 -3.67 8.71
N MET A 66 13.72 -4.89 8.19
CA MET A 66 12.65 -5.67 7.55
C MET A 66 12.81 -7.13 7.92
N GLU A 67 11.76 -7.76 8.45
CA GLU A 67 11.83 -9.15 8.89
C GLU A 67 11.27 -10.16 7.90
N ASP A 68 10.37 -9.70 7.03
CA ASP A 68 9.59 -10.49 6.11
C ASP A 68 9.14 -9.67 4.89
N TYR A 69 8.39 -10.32 4.00
CA TYR A 69 7.75 -9.70 2.84
C TYR A 69 6.31 -10.15 2.74
N HIS A 70 5.40 -9.18 2.53
CA HIS A 70 4.01 -9.41 2.15
C HIS A 70 3.81 -9.18 0.65
N VAL A 71 2.81 -9.82 0.04
CA VAL A 71 2.43 -9.55 -1.36
C VAL A 71 1.01 -9.00 -1.45
N PHE A 72 0.85 -7.99 -2.31
CA PHE A 72 -0.44 -7.33 -2.54
C PHE A 72 -0.87 -7.53 -3.98
N SER A 73 -2.18 -7.56 -4.23
CA SER A 73 -2.70 -7.61 -5.60
C SER A 73 -3.96 -6.79 -5.80
N SER A 74 -4.20 -6.35 -7.03
CA SER A 74 -5.42 -5.64 -7.40
C SER A 74 -5.84 -5.99 -8.83
N ASP A 75 -7.16 -6.00 -9.08
CA ASP A 75 -7.75 -6.10 -10.43
C ASP A 75 -8.14 -4.73 -11.01
N ASP A 76 -8.21 -3.69 -10.18
CA ASP A 76 -8.77 -2.37 -10.53
C ASP A 76 -7.88 -1.19 -10.11
N LEU A 77 -6.69 -1.48 -9.59
CA LEU A 77 -5.69 -0.54 -9.08
C LEU A 77 -6.15 0.32 -7.89
N THR A 78 -7.33 0.04 -7.34
CA THR A 78 -7.95 0.81 -6.26
C THR A 78 -8.10 -0.03 -5.00
N ASP A 79 -8.67 -1.23 -5.14
CA ASP A 79 -8.82 -2.18 -4.06
C ASP A 79 -7.65 -3.16 -4.06
N TRP A 80 -6.92 -3.19 -2.95
CA TRP A 80 -5.71 -4.00 -2.79
C TRP A 80 -5.93 -5.11 -1.77
N LYS A 81 -5.74 -6.35 -2.20
CA LYS A 81 -5.74 -7.53 -1.33
C LYS A 81 -4.33 -7.80 -0.82
N ASP A 82 -4.17 -7.85 0.50
CA ASP A 82 -3.00 -8.42 1.17
C ASP A 82 -3.13 -9.95 1.19
N HIS A 83 -2.15 -10.67 0.65
CA HIS A 83 -2.11 -12.15 0.68
C HIS A 83 -1.32 -12.70 1.88
N GLY A 84 -0.85 -11.82 2.77
CA GLY A 84 -0.04 -12.15 3.94
C GLY A 84 1.44 -12.28 3.62
N MET A 85 2.17 -12.73 4.64
CA MET A 85 3.60 -12.99 4.57
C MET A 85 3.90 -14.14 3.60
N ILE A 86 4.74 -13.89 2.60
CA ILE A 86 5.17 -14.88 1.60
C ILE A 86 6.58 -15.42 1.86
N VAL A 87 7.40 -14.69 2.61
CA VAL A 87 8.71 -15.15 3.06
C VAL A 87 9.11 -14.40 4.32
N THR A 88 9.69 -15.12 5.29
CA THR A 88 10.39 -14.55 6.44
C THR A 88 11.86 -14.91 6.37
N GLN A 89 12.73 -14.01 6.86
CA GLN A 89 14.16 -14.29 6.93
C GLN A 89 14.49 -15.57 7.73
N ASN A 90 13.63 -15.92 8.70
CA ASN A 90 13.87 -17.01 9.65
C ASN A 90 13.72 -18.40 8.99
N GLU A 91 13.17 -18.45 7.78
CA GLU A 91 13.03 -19.66 6.98
C GLU A 91 14.09 -19.76 5.86
N VAL A 92 14.99 -18.77 5.75
CA VAL A 92 16.05 -18.75 4.73
C VAL A 92 17.33 -19.40 5.30
N PRO A 93 17.81 -20.54 4.76
CA PRO A 93 18.82 -21.38 5.41
C PRO A 93 20.18 -20.71 5.67
N TRP A 94 20.56 -19.74 4.86
CA TRP A 94 21.82 -19.03 4.95
C TRP A 94 21.71 -17.70 5.72
N VAL A 95 20.51 -17.30 6.12
CA VAL A 95 20.29 -16.09 6.92
C VAL A 95 20.39 -16.45 8.39
N ARG A 96 21.06 -15.59 9.16
CA ARG A 96 21.09 -15.73 10.62
C ARG A 96 19.68 -15.46 11.16
N PRO A 97 19.08 -16.37 11.95
CA PRO A 97 17.76 -16.13 12.53
C PRO A 97 17.75 -14.85 13.37
N ASN A 98 16.67 -14.06 13.26
CA ASN A 98 16.45 -12.80 13.95
C ASN A 98 17.57 -11.77 13.76
N SER A 99 18.08 -11.61 12.53
CA SER A 99 19.22 -10.72 12.22
C SER A 99 18.86 -9.42 11.49
N TYR A 100 17.58 -9.25 11.13
CA TYR A 100 16.97 -7.97 10.74
C TYR A 100 17.23 -6.84 11.72
#